data_AF-A0A3R7EPF2-F1
#
_entry.id   AF-A0A3R7EPF2-F1
#
_cell.length_a   1.000
_cell.length_b   1.000
_cell.length_c   1.000
_cell.angle_alpha   90.00
_cell.angle_beta   90.00
_cell.angle_gamma   90.00
#
_symmetry.space_group_name_H-M   'P 1'
#
loop_
_entity.id
_entity.type
_entity.pdbx_description
1 polymer ?
#
loop_
_entity_poly.entity_id
_entity_poly.type
_entity_poly.pdbx_seq_one_letter_code
_entity_poly.pdbx_strand_id
1 'polypeptide(L)'
;MDVDYIGATGALIHVTGDSQMTIEEANRVGEIVTEMMDDNALVIWGARVNPELNGKLKVTLVMTGVNSPHILSGFGTIAPQLYNLEPYAEPEKPLNIDLNLYQMENFH
;
A
#
# COMPACT_ATOMS: atom_id res chain seq x y z
N MET A 1 11.12 10.75 7.24
CA MET A 1 10.67 9.47 6.67
C MET A 1 10.30 8.63 7.87
N ASP A 2 9.15 8.91 8.47
CA ASP A 2 8.66 8.17 9.63
C ASP A 2 7.46 7.38 9.15
N VAL A 3 7.74 6.17 8.67
CA VAL A 3 6.71 5.15 8.64
C VAL A 3 6.58 4.73 10.09
N ASP A 4 5.50 5.11 10.75
CA ASP A 4 5.15 4.55 12.04
C ASP A 4 4.88 3.05 11.82
N TYR A 5 5.92 2.22 11.98
CA TYR A 5 5.80 0.76 12.06
C TYR A 5 5.09 0.33 13.35
N ILE A 6 4.84 1.30 14.24
CA ILE A 6 4.08 1.23 15.49
C ILE A 6 2.67 0.75 15.14
N GLY A 7 2.42 -0.55 15.38
CA GLY A 7 1.11 -1.17 15.17
C GLY A 7 1.11 -2.37 14.23
N ALA A 8 2.25 -2.78 13.65
CA ALA A 8 2.33 -4.06 12.97
C ALA A 8 1.96 -5.19 13.95
N THR A 9 0.95 -6.00 13.60
CA THR A 9 0.43 -7.07 14.48
C THR A 9 1.04 -8.43 14.17
N GLY A 10 1.84 -8.54 13.11
CA GLY A 10 2.46 -9.80 12.73
C GLY A 10 3.72 -9.63 11.89
N ALA A 11 4.69 -10.53 12.08
CA ALA A 11 5.91 -10.57 11.30
C ALA A 11 6.41 -11.99 11.04
N LEU A 12 6.94 -12.20 9.85
CA LEU A 12 7.72 -13.37 9.46
C LEU A 12 9.14 -12.95 9.09
N ILE A 13 10.12 -13.53 9.78
CA ILE A 13 11.53 -13.21 9.62
C ILE A 13 12.26 -14.45 9.12
N HIS A 14 12.98 -14.30 8.01
CA HIS A 14 13.87 -15.33 7.51
C HIS A 14 15.31 -14.81 7.49
N VAL A 15 16.14 -15.40 8.35
CA VAL A 15 17.57 -15.09 8.43
C VAL A 15 18.34 -16.15 7.65
N THR A 16 19.22 -15.73 6.75
CA THR A 16 20.17 -16.61 6.09
C THR A 16 21.58 -16.08 6.33
N GLY A 17 22.46 -16.88 6.89
CA GLY A 17 23.86 -16.53 7.10
C GLY A 17 24.78 -17.62 6.57
N ASP A 18 26.08 -17.37 6.56
CA ASP A 18 27.07 -18.37 6.19
C ASP A 18 27.28 -19.42 7.31
N SER A 19 28.26 -20.29 7.13
CA SER A 19 28.58 -21.33 8.12
C SER A 19 29.12 -20.80 9.45
N GLN A 20 29.35 -19.50 9.59
CA GLN A 20 29.79 -18.87 10.84
C GLN A 20 28.65 -18.20 11.60
N MET A 21 27.48 -18.03 10.97
CA MET A 21 26.31 -17.46 11.63
C MET A 21 25.92 -18.28 12.86
N THR A 22 25.81 -17.58 13.98
CA THR A 22 25.39 -18.15 15.25
C THR A 22 23.87 -18.07 15.41
N ILE A 23 23.34 -18.93 16.29
CA ILE A 23 21.93 -18.86 16.69
C ILE A 23 21.66 -17.53 17.41
N GLU A 24 22.63 -17.03 18.18
CA GLU A 24 22.53 -15.75 18.89
C GLU A 24 22.33 -14.57 17.94
N GLU A 25 23.10 -14.52 16.84
CA GLU A 25 22.91 -13.49 15.80
C GLU A 25 21.53 -13.57 15.15
N ALA A 26 21.05 -14.78 14.84
CA ALA A 26 19.71 -14.96 14.29
C ALA A 26 18.61 -14.57 15.29
N ASN A 27 18.78 -14.92 16.56
CA ASN A 27 17.86 -14.54 17.63
C ASN A 27 17.84 -13.03 17.84
N ARG A 28 19.00 -12.36 17.77
CA ARG A 28 19.11 -10.91 17.92
C ARG A 28 18.31 -10.16 16.84
N VAL A 29 18.28 -10.67 15.61
CA VAL A 29 17.43 -10.11 14.55
C VAL A 29 15.94 -10.24 14.92
N GLY A 30 15.53 -11.38 15.48
CA GLY A 30 14.18 -11.59 15.98
C GLY A 30 13.81 -10.58 17.07
N GLU A 31 14.66 -10.43 18.08
CA GLU A 31 14.47 -9.48 19.19
C GLU A 31 14.32 -8.04 18.69
N ILE A 32 15.20 -7.58 17.80
CA ILE A 32 15.14 -6.22 17.26
C ILE A 32 13.81 -5.96 16.55
N VAL A 33 13.33 -6.90 15.74
CA VAL A 33 12.04 -6.75 15.05
C VAL A 33 10.89 -6.74 16.06
N THR A 34 10.91 -7.65 17.05
CA THR A 34 9.89 -7.69 18.10
C THR A 34 9.83 -6.39 18.92
N GLU A 35 10.98 -5.80 19.27
CA GLU A 35 11.06 -4.53 20.01
C GLU A 35 10.42 -3.35 19.25
N MET A 36 10.31 -3.43 17.93
CA MET A 36 9.70 -2.38 17.09
C MET A 36 8.20 -2.59 16.82
N MET A 37 7.63 -3.72 17.26
CA MET A 37 6.25 -4.12 16.95
C MET A 37 5.28 -3.84 18.11
N ASP A 38 3.99 -4.08 17.87
CA ASP A 38 2.97 -4.04 18.93
C ASP A 38 3.26 -5.13 19.99
N ASP A 39 2.99 -4.84 21.27
CA ASP A 39 3.20 -5.77 22.39
C ASP A 39 2.48 -7.12 22.22
N ASN A 40 1.38 -7.15 21.45
CA ASN A 40 0.61 -8.36 21.16
C ASN A 40 0.90 -8.92 19.76
N ALA A 41 1.94 -8.46 19.07
CA ALA A 41 2.27 -8.91 17.73
C ALA A 41 2.76 -10.36 17.71
N LEU A 42 2.30 -11.13 16.74
CA LEU A 42 2.83 -12.48 16.49
C LEU A 42 4.08 -12.40 15.62
N VAL A 43 5.24 -12.69 16.21
CA VAL A 43 6.52 -12.73 15.49
C VAL A 43 6.99 -14.17 15.33
N ILE A 44 7.18 -14.59 14.08
CA ILE A 44 7.75 -15.90 13.74
C ILE A 44 9.09 -15.65 13.03
N TRP A 45 10.15 -16.31 13.50
CA TRP A 45 11.46 -16.22 12.86
C TRP A 45 12.07 -17.60 12.62
N GLY A 46 12.90 -17.70 11.60
CA GLY A 46 13.66 -18.90 11.28
C GLY A 46 15.00 -18.55 10.64
N ALA A 47 15.95 -19.46 10.80
CA ALA A 47 17.31 -19.31 10.30
C ALA A 47 17.68 -20.42 9.32
N ARG A 48 18.50 -20.09 8.31
CA ARG A 48 19.09 -21.03 7.36
C ARG A 48 20.58 -20.75 7.18
N VAL A 49 21.37 -21.81 7.08
CA VAL A 49 22.79 -21.70 6.71
C VAL A 49 22.93 -21.80 5.19
N ASN A 50 23.64 -20.85 4.59
CA ASN A 50 24.08 -20.86 3.21
C ASN A 50 25.58 -20.49 3.14
N PRO A 51 26.49 -21.47 2.98
CA PRO A 51 27.94 -21.22 2.91
C PRO A 51 28.37 -20.22 1.81
N GLU A 52 27.57 -20.06 0.75
CA GLU A 52 27.87 -19.14 -0.35
C GLU A 52 27.79 -17.65 0.05
N LEU A 53 27.21 -17.35 1.22
CA LEU A 53 27.09 -15.99 1.71
C LEU A 53 28.42 -15.38 2.17
N ASN A 54 29.48 -16.17 2.38
CA ASN A 54 30.86 -15.71 2.60
C ASN A 54 30.97 -14.49 3.55
N GLY A 55 30.57 -14.65 4.81
CA GLY A 55 30.57 -13.60 5.84
C GLY A 55 29.39 -12.63 5.78
N LYS A 56 28.38 -12.89 4.94
CA LYS A 56 27.18 -12.03 4.83
C LYS A 56 25.98 -12.65 5.53
N LEU A 57 25.16 -11.75 6.09
CA LEU A 57 23.83 -12.06 6.60
C LEU A 57 22.78 -11.48 5.65
N LYS A 58 21.79 -12.28 5.26
CA LYS A 58 20.61 -11.85 4.51
C LYS A 58 19.38 -12.02 5.38
N VAL A 59 18.63 -10.94 5.58
CA VAL A 59 17.38 -10.95 6.34
C VAL A 59 16.23 -10.59 5.42
N THR A 60 15.21 -11.43 5.38
CA THR A 60 13.92 -11.14 4.73
C THR A 60 12.89 -10.93 5.82
N LEU A 61 12.21 -9.79 5.80
CA LEU A 61 11.16 -9.42 6.74
C LEU A 61 9.85 -9.21 5.99
N VAL A 62 8.79 -9.88 6.44
CA VAL A 62 7.41 -9.65 5.99
C VAL A 62 6.61 -9.22 7.21
N MET A 63 5.94 -8.06 7.13
CA MET A 63 5.13 -7.52 8.21
C MET A 63 3.67 -7.40 7.77
N THR A 64 2.75 -7.60 8.70
CA THR A 64 1.30 -7.46 8.52
C THR A 64 0.70 -6.59 9.63
N GLY A 65 -0.53 -6.11 9.40
CA GLY A 65 -1.20 -5.22 10.36
C GLY A 65 -0.61 -3.81 10.43
N VAL A 66 0.21 -3.40 9.45
CA VAL A 66 0.80 -2.06 9.43
C VAL A 66 -0.27 -0.99 9.17
N ASN A 67 -0.42 -0.05 10.11
CA ASN A 67 -1.23 1.15 9.91
C ASN A 67 -0.32 2.26 9.39
N SER A 68 -0.21 2.40 8.07
CA SER A 68 0.51 3.54 7.51
C SER A 68 -0.42 4.40 6.65
N PRO A 69 -0.46 5.73 6.90
CA PRO A 69 -1.17 6.67 6.04
C PRO A 69 -0.67 6.67 4.58
N HIS A 70 0.45 5.98 4.30
CA HIS A 70 1.15 5.98 3.02
C HIS A 70 1.19 4.59 2.34
N ILE A 71 0.49 3.57 2.87
CA ILE A 71 0.45 2.23 2.23
C ILE A 71 -0.60 2.16 1.08
N LEU A 72 -1.23 3.28 0.72
CA LEU A 72 -2.13 3.38 -0.43
C LEU A 72 -1.51 4.07 -1.66
N SER A 73 -0.29 3.72 -2.06
CA SER A 73 0.23 4.14 -3.38
C SER A 73 1.03 3.09 -4.15
N GLY A 74 0.97 1.80 -3.76
CA GLY A 74 1.73 0.73 -4.41
C GLY A 74 0.89 -0.38 -5.07
N PHE A 75 -0.26 -0.71 -4.50
CA PHE A 75 -1.27 -1.50 -5.21
C PHE A 75 -2.29 -0.51 -5.75
N GLY A 76 -2.26 -0.31 -7.06
CA GLY A 76 -3.19 0.57 -7.74
C GLY A 76 -4.64 0.17 -7.43
N THR A 77 -5.29 0.94 -6.56
CA THR A 77 -6.58 1.50 -6.97
C THR A 77 -6.29 2.38 -8.17
N ILE A 78 -6.19 1.76 -9.35
CA ILE A 78 -6.66 2.42 -10.55
C ILE A 78 -8.14 2.64 -10.26
N ALA A 79 -8.48 3.79 -9.69
CA ALA A 79 -9.76 4.36 -10.07
C ALA A 79 -9.70 4.37 -11.61
N PRO A 80 -10.61 3.66 -12.32
CA PRO A 80 -10.64 3.79 -13.76
C PRO A 80 -10.72 5.29 -14.01
N GLN A 81 -9.67 5.85 -14.60
CA GLN A 81 -9.79 7.18 -15.15
C GLN A 81 -10.77 6.98 -16.29
N LEU A 82 -12.05 7.24 -16.01
CA LEU A 82 -13.06 7.41 -17.03
C LEU A 82 -12.43 8.42 -17.98
N TYR A 83 -12.00 7.95 -19.15
CA TYR A 83 -11.58 8.83 -20.21
C TYR A 83 -12.73 9.80 -20.36
N ASN A 84 -12.48 11.08 -20.04
CA ASN A 84 -13.46 12.10 -20.33
C ASN A 84 -13.52 12.16 -21.85
N LEU A 85 -14.49 11.45 -22.45
CA LEU A 85 -14.68 11.37 -23.90
C LEU A 85 -15.06 12.74 -24.48
N GLU A 86 -15.28 13.73 -23.62
CA GLU A 86 -15.68 15.09 -23.97
C GLU A 86 -14.71 16.13 -23.38
N PRO A 87 -13.40 16.13 -23.73
CA PRO A 87 -12.48 17.18 -23.31
C PRO A 87 -12.78 18.54 -23.99
N TYR A 88 -13.75 18.56 -24.89
CA TYR A 88 -14.22 19.72 -25.65
C TYR A 88 -15.70 20.03 -25.43
N ALA A 89 -16.34 19.50 -24.38
CA ALA A 89 -17.65 20.00 -23.98
C ALA A 89 -17.48 21.45 -23.53
N GLU A 90 -17.74 22.39 -24.44
CA GLU A 90 -17.95 23.78 -24.07
C GLU A 90 -19.07 23.84 -23.02
N PRO A 91 -19.01 24.75 -22.03
CA PRO A 91 -20.11 24.90 -21.09
C PRO A 91 -21.39 25.12 -21.89
N GLU A 92 -22.37 24.23 -21.73
CA GLU A 92 -23.62 24.30 -22.48
C GLU A 92 -24.22 25.69 -22.25
N LYS A 93 -24.17 26.51 -23.29
CA LYS A 93 -24.84 27.79 -23.27
C LYS A 93 -26.32 27.46 -23.10
N PRO A 94 -27.00 28.00 -22.07
CA PRO A 94 -28.42 27.74 -21.92
C PRO A 94 -29.09 28.15 -23.22
N LEU A 95 -29.71 27.19 -23.91
CA LEU A 95 -30.50 27.48 -25.09
C LEU A 95 -31.63 28.38 -24.60
N ASN A 96 -31.60 29.66 -24.98
CA ASN A 96 -32.72 30.56 -24.76
C ASN A 96 -33.80 30.21 -25.79
N ILE A 97 -34.56 29.14 -25.52
CA ILE A 97 -35.64 28.71 -26.38
C ILE A 97 -36.84 29.58 -26.06
N ASP A 98 -36.99 30.68 -26.79
CA ASP A 98 -38.25 31.40 -26.84
C ASP A 98 -39.21 30.59 -27.72
N LEU A 99 -39.78 29.54 -27.11
CA LEU A 99 -40.86 28.79 -27.72
C LEU A 99 -42.06 29.74 -27.74
N ASN A 100 -42.25 30.42 -28.89
CA ASN A 100 -43.41 31.25 -29.22
C ASN A 100 -44.73 30.45 -29.14
N LEU A 101 -45.08 29.97 -27.94
CA LEU A 101 -46.21 29.10 -27.66
C LEU A 101 -47.53 29.87 -27.60
N TYR A 102 -47.51 31.17 -27.91
CA TYR A 102 -48.71 32.00 -27.98
C TYR A 102 -49.36 32.04 -29.38
N GLN A 103 -48.90 31.24 -30.35
CA GLN A 103 -49.53 31.17 -31.68
C GLN A 103 -50.49 29.98 -31.83
N MET A 104 -51.13 29.54 -30.73
CA MET A 104 -52.26 28.61 -30.77
C MET A 104 -53.49 29.16 -30.06
N GLU A 105 -53.76 30.46 -30.21
CA GLU A 105 -55.11 31.00 -30.02
C GLU A 105 -55.36 32.06 -31.08
N ASN A 106 -55.75 31.62 -32.29
CA ASN A 106 -56.68 32.32 -33.19
C ASN A 106 -56.83 31.53 -34.50
N PHE A 107 -57.46 30.36 -34.38
CA PHE A 107 -58.32 29.86 -35.46
C PHE A 107 -59.71 30.47 -35.23
N HIS A 108 -60.10 31.38 -36.10
CA HIS A 108 -61.49 31.65 -36.44
C HIS A 108 -61.59 31.71 -37.96
#